data_AF-G5S1H0-F1
#
_entry.id   AF-G5S1H0-F1
#
_cell.length_a   1.000
_cell.length_b   1.000
_cell.length_c   1.000
_cell.angle_alpha   90.00
_cell.angle_beta   90.00
_cell.angle_gamma   90.00
#
_symmetry.space_group_name_H-M   'P 1'
#
loop_
_entity.id
_entity.type
_entity.pdbx_description
1 polymer ?
#
loop_
_entity_poly.entity_id
_entity_poly.type
_entity_poly.pdbx_seq_one_letter_code
_entity_poly.pdbx_strand_id
1 'polypeptide(L)' 'MCGTNVGCGRDHTLFAKADGKVKFEVKGPKNRKYISIVAE' A
#
# COMPACT_ATOMS: atom_id res chain seq x y z
N MET A 1 -6.08 2.28 1.34
CA MET A 1 -6.26 1.34 0.21
C MET A 1 -4.93 0.61 -0.01
N CYS A 2 -4.99 -0.66 -0.40
CA CYS A 2 -3.81 -1.50 -0.61
C CYS A 2 -3.15 -1.18 -1.97
N GLY A 3 -1.87 -0.83 -1.97
CA GLY A 3 -1.07 -0.57 -3.18
C GLY A 3 -0.14 -1.74 -3.53
N THR A 4 0.86 -1.49 -4.39
CA THR A 4 1.80 -2.52 -4.87
C THR A 4 2.58 -3.11 -3.70
N ASN A 5 2.74 -4.45 -3.67
CA ASN A 5 3.47 -5.18 -2.62
C ASN A 5 2.94 -4.98 -1.19
N VAL A 6 1.70 -4.54 -1.05
CA VAL A 6 0.99 -4.47 0.23
C VAL A 6 -0.15 -5.50 0.21
N GLY A 7 -0.39 -6.14 1.34
CA GLY A 7 -1.54 -6.99 1.63
C GLY A 7 -2.51 -6.32 2.60
N CYS A 8 -3.75 -6.79 2.62
CA CYS A 8 -4.78 -6.34 3.54
C CYS A 8 -5.33 -7.55 4.30
N GLY A 9 -5.23 -7.51 5.63
CA GLY A 9 -5.81 -8.48 6.53
C GLY A 9 -7.33 -8.40 6.55
N ARG A 10 -7.97 -9.40 7.16
CA ARG A 10 -9.43 -9.46 7.29
C ARG A 10 -10.01 -8.33 8.14
N ASP A 11 -9.20 -7.82 9.06
CA ASP A 11 -9.41 -6.67 9.95
C ASP A 11 -8.96 -5.34 9.32
N HIS A 12 -8.67 -5.34 8.01
CA HIS A 12 -8.16 -4.17 7.27
C HIS A 12 -6.75 -3.73 7.64
N THR A 13 -6.01 -4.53 8.43
CA THR A 13 -4.60 -4.28 8.72
C THR A 13 -3.77 -4.41 7.45
N LEU A 14 -2.96 -3.40 7.13
CA LEU A 14 -2.07 -3.43 5.96
C LEU A 14 -0.71 -4.01 6.35
N PHE A 15 -0.22 -4.97 5.57
CA PHE A 15 1.07 -5.62 5.80
C PHE A 15 1.92 -5.64 4.53
N ALA A 16 3.25 -5.59 4.68
CA ALA A 16 4.16 -5.71 3.55
C ALA A 16 4.18 -7.16 3.03
N LYS A 17 4.09 -7.33 1.71
CA LYS A 17 4.23 -8.64 1.05
C LYS A 17 5.66 -8.89 0.54
N ALA A 18 6.48 -7.86 0.51
CA ALA A 18 7.88 -7.90 0.12
C ALA A 18 8.66 -6.88 0.95
N ASP A 19 9.97 -7.10 1.08
CA ASP A 19 10.86 -6.12 1.69
C ASP A 19 11.04 -4.90 0.77
N GLY A 20 11.25 -3.74 1.39
CA GLY A 20 11.43 -2.49 0.67
C GLY A 20 11.00 -1.27 1.48
N LYS A 21 10.89 -0.13 0.82
CA LYS A 21 10.51 1.14 1.42
C LYS A 21 9.01 1.40 1.28
N VAL A 22 8.39 1.88 2.35
CA VAL A 22 6.98 2.28 2.36
C VAL A 22 6.82 3.58 1.58
N LYS A 23 5.90 3.58 0.60
CA LYS A 23 5.54 4.74 -0.22
C LYS A 23 4.06 5.07 -0.04
N PHE A 24 3.79 6.32 0.34
CA PHE A 24 2.43 6.87 0.43
C PHE A 24 2.10 7.64 -0.85
N GLU A 25 0.99 7.31 -1.49
CA GLU A 25 0.58 7.95 -2.74
C GLU A 25 -0.91 8.28 -2.70
N VAL A 26 -1.30 9.43 -3.25
CA VAL A 26 -2.70 9.79 -3.45
C VAL A 26 -3.03 9.57 -4.92
N LYS A 27 -4.00 8.71 -5.22
CA LYS A 27 -4.33 8.29 -6.58
C LYS A 27 -5.84 8.25 -6.85
N GLY A 28 -6.17 8.39 -8.14
CA GLY A 28 -7.51 8.24 -8.69
C GLY A 28 -8.41 9.48 -8.54
N PRO A 29 -9.58 9.50 -9.21
CA PRO A 29 -10.47 10.66 -9.28
C PRO A 29 -11.11 11.03 -7.93
N LYS A 30 -11.02 10.14 -6.93
CA LYS A 30 -11.51 10.36 -5.56
C LYS A 30 -10.40 10.68 -4.55
N ASN A 31 -9.18 11.00 -5.03
CA ASN A 31 -8.03 11.33 -4.18
C ASN A 31 -7.82 10.35 -3.03
N ARG A 32 -7.89 9.05 -3.32
CA ARG A 32 -7.76 8.02 -2.29
C ARG A 32 -6.29 7.83 -1.95
N LYS A 33 -6.01 7.64 -0.66
CA LYS A 33 -4.66 7.32 -0.15
C LYS A 33 -4.36 5.83 -0.33
N TYR A 34 -3.27 5.55 -1.03
CA TYR A 34 -2.70 4.22 -1.27
C TYR A 34 -1.34 4.12 -0.60
N ILE A 35 -1.04 2.92 -0.12
CA ILE A 35 0.25 2.56 0.48
C ILE A 35 0.84 1.45 -0.37
N SER A 36 2.05 1.64 -0.87
CA SER A 36 2.80 0.67 -1.68
C SER A 36 4.16 0.41 -1.04
N ILE A 37 4.72 -0.78 -1.22
CA ILE A 37 6.12 -1.08 -0.89
C ILE A 37 6.91 -1.07 -2.20
N VAL A 38 7.93 -0.22 -2.26
CA VAL A 38 8.89 -0.18 -3.38
C VAL A 38 10.11 -0.98 -2.95
N ALA A 39 10.35 -2.11 -3.61
CA ALA A 39 11.59 -2.85 -3.48
C ALA A 39 12.73 -1.99 -4.07
N GLU A 40 13.82 -1.85 -3.34
CA GLU A 40 15.02 -1.13 -3.77
C GLU A 40 16.01 -2.08 -4.44
#